data_AF-E4YSA0-F1
#
_entry.id   AF-E4YSA0-F1
#
_cell.length_a   1.000
_cell.length_b   1.000
_cell.length_c   1.000
_cell.angle_alpha   90.00
_cell.angle_beta   90.00
_cell.angle_gamma   90.00
#
_symmetry.space_group_name_H-M   'P 1'
#
loop_
_entity.id
_entity.type
_entity.pdbx_description
1 polymer ?
#
loop_
_entity_poly.entity_id
_entity_poly.type
_entity_poly.pdbx_seq_one_letter_code
_entity_poly.pdbx_strand_id
1 'polypeptide(L)'
;KIASHHNALIRPWHSIAGCSKPVDTCEESARLQIVDQWKERIGNGKSRPVRYGFVGLIKIPQSVIDSKQQFSVLIRFSPKVNHGHFQLWNMNFWNFYNGGYEVLIHSKNWNTDLHDKTSIAFVAEGLNVNDIPELLFWRSHQRRHQCFQPSMHHGQRTGADQPKSAFELAIENHGGDISNVSRVRFNKKGKVIFKGARD
;
A
#
# COMPACT_ATOMS: atom_id res chain seq x y z
N LYS A 1 -5.09 6.23 -21.74
CA LYS A 1 -4.25 7.38 -21.34
C LYS A 1 -3.81 7.16 -19.90
N ILE A 2 -2.51 7.02 -19.65
CA ILE A 2 -1.97 6.78 -18.30
C ILE A 2 -1.56 8.17 -17.77
N ALA A 3 -2.33 8.72 -16.85
CA ALA A 3 -2.05 10.00 -16.22
C ALA A 3 -1.56 9.75 -14.79
N SER A 4 -0.60 10.56 -14.33
CA SER A 4 -0.33 10.77 -12.91
C SER A 4 -1.58 11.41 -12.28
N HIS A 5 -2.54 10.57 -11.92
CA HIS A 5 -3.86 11.00 -11.47
C HIS A 5 -3.75 11.64 -10.09
N HIS A 6 -3.98 12.96 -10.01
CA HIS A 6 -4.11 13.64 -8.72
C HIS A 6 -5.51 13.41 -8.15
N ASN A 7 -5.59 12.82 -6.97
CA ASN A 7 -6.81 12.72 -6.19
C ASN A 7 -6.91 13.95 -5.29
N ALA A 8 -7.85 14.85 -5.59
CA ALA A 8 -8.04 16.12 -4.87
C ALA A 8 -8.35 15.96 -3.37
N LEU A 9 -8.72 14.75 -2.92
CA LEU A 9 -8.97 14.45 -1.50
C LEU A 9 -7.69 14.01 -0.76
N ILE A 10 -6.58 13.84 -1.48
CA ILE A 10 -5.28 13.47 -0.93
C ILE A 10 -4.42 14.73 -0.85
N ARG A 11 -3.86 14.98 0.34
CA ARG A 11 -2.95 16.12 0.52
C ARG A 11 -1.68 15.91 -0.30
N PRO A 12 -1.10 16.97 -0.90
CA PRO A 12 0.16 16.85 -1.61
C PRO A 12 1.24 16.23 -0.73
N TRP A 13 2.07 15.39 -1.34
CA TRP A 13 3.17 14.75 -0.63
C TRP A 13 4.28 15.75 -0.31
N HIS A 14 4.72 15.75 0.94
CA HIS A 14 5.84 16.58 1.40
C HIS A 14 6.88 15.66 2.04
N SER A 15 8.03 15.49 1.37
CA SER A 15 9.13 14.72 1.93
C SER A 15 9.73 15.42 3.14
N ILE A 16 9.85 14.68 4.24
CA ILE A 16 10.49 15.15 5.48
C ILE A 16 12.01 15.24 5.27
N ALA A 17 12.66 16.22 5.91
CA ALA A 17 14.11 16.36 5.87
C ALA A 17 14.81 15.07 6.32
N GLY A 18 15.78 14.60 5.55
CA GLY A 18 16.50 13.34 5.81
C GLY A 18 15.78 12.06 5.30
N CYS A 19 14.63 12.21 4.62
CA CYS A 19 13.94 11.14 3.92
C CYS A 19 14.13 11.25 2.41
N SER A 20 14.20 10.11 1.72
CA SER A 20 14.30 10.07 0.27
C SER A 20 13.06 10.67 -0.39
N LYS A 21 13.28 11.42 -1.47
CA LYS A 21 12.18 11.96 -2.27
C LYS A 21 11.65 10.88 -3.24
N PRO A 22 10.34 10.80 -3.47
CA PRO A 22 9.80 9.95 -4.51
C PRO A 22 10.26 10.45 -5.89
N VAL A 23 10.20 9.57 -6.89
CA VAL A 23 10.41 9.94 -8.28
C VAL A 23 9.33 10.95 -8.70
N ASP A 24 9.77 12.06 -9.26
CA ASP A 24 8.95 13.22 -9.64
C ASP A 24 8.54 13.22 -11.13
N THR A 25 9.24 12.47 -11.97
CA THR A 25 8.90 12.33 -13.39
C THR A 25 7.87 11.23 -13.61
N CYS A 26 6.88 11.49 -14.47
CA CYS A 26 5.80 10.56 -14.74
C CYS A 26 6.31 9.28 -15.43
N GLU A 27 7.31 9.40 -16.30
CA GLU A 27 7.93 8.34 -17.10
C GLU A 27 8.69 7.33 -16.26
N GLU A 28 9.31 7.80 -15.18
CA GLU A 28 10.11 6.96 -14.29
C GLU A 28 9.38 6.55 -13.01
N SER A 29 8.12 6.96 -12.85
CA SER A 29 7.30 6.62 -11.69
C SER A 29 6.40 5.41 -11.94
N ALA A 30 5.93 4.79 -10.86
CA ALA A 30 4.92 3.75 -10.93
C ALA A 30 3.57 4.35 -11.32
N ARG A 31 2.80 3.64 -12.15
CA ARG A 31 1.53 4.13 -12.69
C ARG A 31 0.40 3.16 -12.41
N LEU A 32 -0.73 3.67 -11.92
CA LEU A 32 -1.92 2.86 -11.70
C LEU A 32 -2.76 2.79 -12.98
N GLN A 33 -3.09 1.58 -13.41
CA GLN A 33 -4.14 1.31 -14.37
C GLN A 33 -5.26 0.56 -13.67
N ILE A 34 -6.50 1.08 -13.71
CA ILE A 34 -7.67 0.32 -13.24
C ILE A 34 -8.04 -0.70 -14.31
N VAL A 35 -8.08 -1.97 -13.92
CA VAL A 35 -8.46 -3.09 -14.79
C VAL A 35 -9.96 -3.36 -14.68
N ASP A 36 -10.47 -3.38 -13.45
CA ASP A 36 -11.89 -3.54 -13.17
C ASP A 36 -12.26 -2.77 -11.89
N GLN A 37 -13.53 -2.38 -11.77
CA GLN A 37 -14.05 -1.60 -10.64
C GLN A 37 -15.52 -1.91 -10.42
N TRP A 38 -15.92 -2.08 -9.16
CA TRP A 38 -17.27 -2.46 -8.81
C TRP A 38 -17.84 -1.68 -7.63
N LYS A 39 -19.16 -1.71 -7.58
CA LYS A 39 -20.00 -1.22 -6.48
C LYS A 39 -20.95 -2.34 -6.07
N GLU A 40 -20.86 -2.75 -4.82
CA GLU A 40 -21.66 -3.83 -4.26
C GLU A 40 -22.57 -3.29 -3.15
N ARG A 41 -23.80 -3.80 -3.06
CA ARG A 41 -24.69 -3.58 -1.91
C ARG A 41 -24.65 -4.81 -1.02
N ILE A 42 -24.27 -4.63 0.25
CA ILE A 42 -24.15 -5.75 1.20
C ILE A 42 -25.46 -5.92 1.98
N GLY A 43 -25.94 -7.17 2.10
CA GLY A 43 -27.10 -7.58 2.90
C GLY A 43 -28.45 -7.49 2.17
N ASN A 44 -29.54 -7.67 2.93
CA ASN A 44 -30.93 -7.61 2.45
C ASN A 44 -31.62 -6.30 2.92
N GLY A 45 -32.60 -5.77 2.16
CA GLY A 45 -33.36 -4.55 2.51
C GLY A 45 -33.13 -3.33 1.59
N LYS A 46 -33.82 -2.20 1.85
CA LYS A 46 -33.77 -0.98 1.01
C LYS A 46 -32.60 -0.03 1.35
N SER A 47 -32.09 -0.06 2.59
CA SER A 47 -31.03 0.84 3.09
C SER A 47 -29.67 0.14 3.20
N ARG A 48 -29.27 -0.62 2.17
CA ARG A 48 -28.05 -1.45 2.23
C ARG A 48 -26.79 -0.59 2.22
N PRO A 49 -25.80 -0.87 3.08
CA PRO A 49 -24.48 -0.26 2.95
C PRO A 49 -23.88 -0.65 1.60
N VAL A 50 -23.26 0.35 0.98
CA VAL A 50 -22.54 0.18 -0.29
C VAL A 50 -21.07 -0.02 0.00
N ARG A 51 -20.45 -0.98 -0.67
CA ARG A 51 -19.00 -1.14 -0.73
C ARG A 51 -18.51 -0.97 -2.16
N TYR A 52 -17.27 -0.57 -2.25
CA TYR A 52 -16.58 -0.38 -3.52
C TYR A 52 -15.34 -1.26 -3.53
N GLY A 53 -14.90 -1.59 -4.73
CA GLY A 53 -13.61 -2.22 -4.94
C GLY A 53 -13.12 -2.05 -6.36
N PHE A 54 -11.85 -2.35 -6.57
CA PHE A 54 -11.22 -2.37 -7.87
C PHE A 54 -10.05 -3.37 -7.90
N VAL A 55 -9.72 -3.78 -9.12
CA VAL A 55 -8.43 -4.41 -9.44
C VAL A 55 -7.59 -3.37 -10.18
N GLY A 56 -6.45 -3.05 -9.59
CA GLY A 56 -5.46 -2.14 -10.14
C GLY A 56 -4.24 -2.91 -10.61
N LEU A 57 -3.70 -2.49 -11.75
CA LEU A 57 -2.40 -2.90 -12.25
C LEU A 57 -1.43 -1.74 -12.04
N ILE A 58 -0.52 -1.89 -11.08
CA ILE A 58 0.55 -0.92 -10.85
C ILE A 58 1.68 -1.27 -11.83
N LYS A 59 1.89 -0.43 -12.84
CA LYS A 59 2.96 -0.56 -13.81
C LYS A 59 4.24 0.04 -13.26
N ILE A 60 5.32 -0.73 -13.32
CA ILE A 60 6.67 -0.36 -12.91
C ILE A 60 7.50 -0.09 -14.17
N PRO A 61 8.33 0.96 -14.20
CA PRO A 61 9.21 1.22 -15.33
C PRO A 61 10.12 0.02 -15.61
N GLN A 62 10.23 -0.37 -16.90
CA GLN A 62 11.05 -1.50 -17.34
C GLN A 62 12.51 -1.40 -16.85
N SER A 63 13.08 -0.19 -16.83
CA SER A 63 14.45 0.06 -16.38
C SER A 63 14.72 -0.36 -14.93
N VAL A 64 13.71 -0.33 -14.06
CA VAL A 64 13.82 -0.78 -12.66
C VAL A 64 13.87 -2.31 -12.59
N ILE A 65 13.06 -2.97 -13.41
CA ILE A 65 13.01 -4.43 -13.49
C ILE A 65 14.32 -4.99 -14.09
N ASP A 66 14.79 -4.39 -15.18
CA ASP A 66 16.02 -4.83 -15.87
C ASP A 66 17.26 -4.67 -15.00
N SER A 67 17.32 -3.58 -14.23
CA SER A 67 18.42 -3.32 -13.29
C SER A 67 18.35 -4.17 -12.02
N LYS A 68 17.29 -4.98 -11.85
CA LYS A 68 17.02 -5.78 -10.64
C LYS A 68 17.07 -4.95 -9.36
N GLN A 69 16.72 -3.66 -9.46
CA GLN A 69 16.73 -2.75 -8.33
C GLN A 69 15.55 -3.04 -7.41
N GLN A 70 15.80 -2.99 -6.10
CA GLN A 70 14.73 -2.95 -5.11
C GLN A 70 13.96 -1.65 -5.23
N PHE A 71 12.65 -1.71 -5.07
CA PHE A 71 11.79 -0.52 -5.14
C PHE A 71 10.66 -0.58 -4.14
N SER A 72 10.05 0.58 -3.90
CA SER A 72 8.87 0.70 -3.05
C SER A 72 7.83 1.60 -3.68
N VAL A 73 6.58 1.28 -3.40
CA VAL A 73 5.41 2.04 -3.86
C VAL A 73 4.56 2.36 -2.64
N LEU A 74 4.26 3.64 -2.42
CA LEU A 74 3.26 4.05 -1.45
C LEU A 74 1.94 4.28 -2.19
N ILE A 75 0.95 3.46 -1.87
CA ILE A 75 -0.42 3.57 -2.36
C ILE A 75 -1.20 4.43 -1.38
N ARG A 76 -1.61 5.62 -1.79
CA ARG A 76 -2.25 6.60 -0.94
C ARG A 76 -3.72 6.71 -1.30
N PHE A 77 -4.59 6.34 -0.39
CA PHE A 77 -6.02 6.60 -0.47
C PHE A 77 -6.35 7.91 0.25
N SER A 78 -7.53 8.45 -0.02
CA SER A 78 -8.07 9.59 0.71
C SER A 78 -8.34 9.22 2.18
N PRO A 79 -8.23 10.19 3.12
CA PRO A 79 -8.59 9.96 4.53
C PRO A 79 -10.06 9.58 4.77
N LYS A 80 -10.92 9.67 3.74
CA LYS A 80 -12.31 9.21 3.80
C LYS A 80 -12.39 7.68 3.79
N VAL A 81 -11.38 6.99 3.27
CA VAL A 81 -11.24 5.55 3.35
C VAL A 81 -10.92 5.16 4.79
N ASN A 82 -11.85 4.46 5.43
CA ASN A 82 -11.73 4.03 6.83
C ASN A 82 -12.03 2.53 7.02
N HIS A 83 -12.32 1.83 5.94
CA HIS A 83 -12.48 0.39 5.91
C HIS A 83 -12.12 -0.10 4.51
N GLY A 84 -11.42 -1.21 4.45
CA GLY A 84 -11.09 -1.90 3.22
C GLY A 84 -10.28 -3.15 3.48
N HIS A 85 -10.12 -3.92 2.42
CA HIS A 85 -9.24 -5.06 2.37
C HIS A 85 -8.34 -4.92 1.15
N PHE A 86 -7.07 -5.24 1.33
CA PHE A 86 -6.07 -5.14 0.29
C PHE A 86 -5.43 -6.50 0.08
N GLN A 87 -5.24 -6.85 -1.19
CA GLN A 87 -4.59 -8.09 -1.58
C GLN A 87 -3.52 -7.82 -2.64
N LEU A 88 -2.39 -8.51 -2.50
CA LEU A 88 -1.30 -8.53 -3.45
C LEU A 88 -0.53 -9.85 -3.29
N TRP A 89 0.19 -10.27 -4.34
CA TRP A 89 0.89 -11.57 -4.33
C TRP A 89 2.35 -11.48 -4.75
N ASN A 90 2.67 -10.61 -5.72
CA ASN A 90 4.01 -10.46 -6.29
C ASN A 90 4.86 -9.37 -5.62
N MET A 91 4.37 -8.79 -4.52
CA MET A 91 5.05 -7.79 -3.69
C MET A 91 4.90 -8.15 -2.20
N ASN A 92 5.52 -7.37 -1.31
CA ASN A 92 5.33 -7.50 0.13
C ASN A 92 4.62 -6.24 0.66
N PHE A 93 3.60 -6.42 1.49
CA PHE A 93 3.14 -5.33 2.35
C PHE A 93 4.24 -5.01 3.35
N TRP A 94 4.74 -3.78 3.34
CA TRP A 94 5.71 -3.33 4.33
C TRP A 94 5.03 -2.71 5.55
N ASN A 95 4.10 -1.78 5.34
CA ASN A 95 3.38 -1.15 6.43
C ASN A 95 2.13 -0.39 5.97
N PHE A 96 1.30 -0.01 6.94
CA PHE A 96 0.10 0.79 6.80
C PHE A 96 0.22 2.04 7.68
N TYR A 97 0.13 3.21 7.06
CA TYR A 97 0.29 4.49 7.74
C TYR A 97 -1.01 5.29 7.80
N ASN A 98 -0.99 6.32 8.64
CA ASN A 98 -2.01 7.38 8.69
C ASN A 98 -3.44 6.90 8.94
N GLY A 99 -3.65 5.74 9.57
CA GLY A 99 -4.98 5.16 9.82
C GLY A 99 -5.36 4.02 8.85
N GLY A 100 -4.39 3.55 8.06
CA GLY A 100 -4.52 2.37 7.20
C GLY A 100 -4.84 2.68 5.74
N TYR A 101 -5.01 3.96 5.40
CA TYR A 101 -5.30 4.40 4.03
C TYR A 101 -4.04 4.77 3.24
N GLU A 102 -2.85 4.72 3.83
CA GLU A 102 -1.59 4.75 3.08
C GLU A 102 -0.87 3.42 3.24
N VAL A 103 -0.62 2.73 2.13
CA VAL A 103 -0.11 1.36 2.11
C VAL A 103 1.25 1.35 1.42
N LEU A 104 2.31 1.05 2.18
CA LEU A 104 3.65 0.94 1.63
C LEU A 104 3.92 -0.51 1.26
N ILE A 105 4.28 -0.75 0.00
CA ILE A 105 4.65 -2.06 -0.51
C ILE A 105 6.10 -2.05 -0.99
N HIS A 106 6.80 -3.16 -0.77
CA HIS A 106 8.19 -3.37 -1.17
C HIS A 106 8.29 -4.48 -2.21
N SER A 107 9.23 -4.32 -3.15
CA SER A 107 9.59 -5.38 -4.07
C SER A 107 10.13 -6.59 -3.32
N LYS A 108 9.77 -7.79 -3.77
CA LYS A 108 10.40 -9.03 -3.31
C LYS A 108 11.86 -9.08 -3.77
N ASN A 109 12.69 -9.84 -3.05
CA ASN A 109 14.10 -10.04 -3.41
C ASN A 109 14.27 -11.03 -4.58
N TRP A 110 13.24 -11.81 -4.86
CA TRP A 110 13.17 -12.75 -5.97
C TRP A 110 11.92 -12.45 -6.80
N ASN A 111 11.98 -12.71 -8.10
CA ASN A 111 10.82 -12.54 -8.96
C ASN A 111 9.87 -13.72 -8.81
N THR A 112 8.62 -13.45 -8.46
CA THR A 112 7.54 -14.45 -8.39
C THR A 112 6.52 -14.28 -9.51
N ASP A 113 6.64 -13.24 -10.35
CA ASP A 113 5.71 -13.02 -11.45
C ASP A 113 6.06 -13.89 -12.66
N LEU A 114 5.06 -14.64 -13.13
CA LEU A 114 5.14 -15.58 -14.24
C LEU A 114 4.59 -15.01 -15.55
N HIS A 115 3.84 -13.90 -15.51
CA HIS A 115 3.14 -13.36 -16.67
C HIS A 115 3.71 -12.00 -17.11
N ASP A 116 3.75 -11.02 -16.22
CA ASP A 116 4.22 -9.67 -16.53
C ASP A 116 5.01 -9.07 -15.36
N LYS A 117 6.34 -9.14 -15.48
CA LYS A 117 7.30 -8.64 -14.48
C LYS A 117 7.27 -7.13 -14.29
N THR A 118 6.64 -6.39 -15.21
CA THR A 118 6.54 -4.93 -15.13
C THR A 118 5.27 -4.47 -14.44
N SER A 119 4.48 -5.39 -13.90
CA SER A 119 3.16 -5.07 -13.39
C SER A 119 2.87 -5.77 -12.06
N ILE A 120 2.10 -5.10 -11.21
CA ILE A 120 1.68 -5.61 -9.91
C ILE A 120 0.17 -5.58 -9.85
N ALA A 121 -0.43 -6.74 -9.67
CA ALA A 121 -1.86 -6.84 -9.39
C ALA A 121 -2.12 -6.44 -7.94
N PHE A 122 -2.94 -5.41 -7.76
CA PHE A 122 -3.37 -4.90 -6.47
C PHE A 122 -4.88 -4.87 -6.41
N VAL A 123 -5.46 -5.57 -5.44
CA VAL A 123 -6.91 -5.61 -5.23
C VAL A 123 -7.25 -4.80 -4.00
N ALA A 124 -8.15 -3.84 -4.16
CA ALA A 124 -8.78 -3.14 -3.05
C ALA A 124 -10.28 -3.46 -3.05
N GLU A 125 -10.79 -3.99 -1.94
CA GLU A 125 -12.19 -4.42 -1.82
C GLU A 125 -12.79 -3.95 -0.49
N GLY A 126 -14.12 -3.92 -0.41
CA GLY A 126 -14.82 -3.56 0.82
C GLY A 126 -14.64 -2.08 1.23
N LEU A 127 -14.22 -1.22 0.30
CA LEU A 127 -14.02 0.20 0.55
C LEU A 127 -15.34 0.88 0.91
N ASN A 128 -15.32 1.81 1.87
CA ASN A 128 -16.51 2.58 2.25
C ASN A 128 -16.82 3.76 1.31
N VAL A 129 -15.88 4.13 0.46
CA VAL A 129 -16.02 5.19 -0.55
C VAL A 129 -15.45 4.70 -1.87
N ASN A 130 -15.96 5.25 -2.98
CA ASN A 130 -15.38 5.01 -4.29
C ASN A 130 -14.13 5.89 -4.43
N ASP A 131 -12.96 5.32 -4.18
CA ASP A 131 -11.72 6.09 -4.12
C ASP A 131 -10.61 5.40 -4.92
N ILE A 132 -9.94 6.18 -5.77
CA ILE A 132 -8.82 5.73 -6.58
C ILE A 132 -7.55 6.33 -5.97
N PRO A 133 -6.57 5.49 -5.57
CA PRO A 133 -5.41 5.98 -4.85
C PRO A 133 -4.41 6.69 -5.78
N GLU A 134 -3.59 7.53 -5.17
CA GLU A 134 -2.35 8.03 -5.75
C GLU A 134 -1.20 7.07 -5.47
N LEU A 135 -0.21 7.06 -6.36
CA LEU A 135 1.03 6.31 -6.17
C LEU A 135 2.21 7.26 -5.99
N LEU A 136 3.06 6.96 -5.01
CA LEU A 136 4.43 7.48 -4.94
C LEU A 136 5.41 6.33 -5.10
N PHE A 137 6.52 6.59 -5.78
CA PHE A 137 7.48 5.56 -6.17
C PHE A 137 8.89 5.94 -5.75
N TRP A 138 9.66 4.96 -5.26
CA TRP A 138 11.09 5.10 -4.98
C TRP A 138 11.86 3.92 -5.56
N ARG A 139 13.04 4.19 -6.13
CA ARG A 139 14.01 3.19 -6.62
C ARG A 139 14.84 2.53 -5.49
N SER A 140 14.25 2.42 -4.30
CA SER A 140 14.81 1.73 -3.14
C SER A 140 13.70 1.40 -2.13
N HIS A 141 13.94 0.42 -1.26
CA HIS A 141 13.05 0.13 -0.13
C HIS A 141 13.07 1.29 0.88
N GLN A 142 11.91 1.86 1.18
CA GLN A 142 11.78 2.90 2.21
C GLN A 142 11.45 2.26 3.56
N ARG A 143 12.43 2.18 4.46
CA ARG A 143 12.28 1.46 5.74
C ARG A 143 12.01 2.36 6.95
N ARG A 144 12.27 3.66 6.84
CA ARG A 144 12.17 4.61 7.96
C ARG A 144 10.70 5.03 8.16
N HIS A 145 10.01 4.45 9.15
CA HIS A 145 8.58 4.74 9.41
C HIS A 145 8.29 6.24 9.62
N GLN A 146 9.22 6.94 10.26
CA GLN A 146 9.12 8.38 10.49
C GLN A 146 9.00 9.21 9.20
N CYS A 147 9.42 8.68 8.05
CA CYS A 147 9.27 9.33 6.74
C CYS A 147 7.83 9.36 6.23
N PHE A 148 6.94 8.55 6.81
CA PHE A 148 5.54 8.39 6.40
C PHE A 148 4.57 8.82 7.51
N GLN A 149 5.02 8.74 8.76
CA GLN A 149 4.22 9.10 9.92
C GLN A 149 5.06 9.89 10.92
N PRO A 150 5.00 11.23 10.90
CA PRO A 150 5.79 12.09 11.77
C PRO A 150 5.60 11.82 13.26
N SER A 151 4.43 11.32 13.68
CA SER A 151 4.18 10.97 15.08
C SER A 151 5.12 9.87 15.61
N MET A 152 5.81 9.14 14.71
CA MET A 152 6.81 8.13 15.07
C MET A 152 8.22 8.73 15.30
N HIS A 153 8.41 10.05 15.17
CA HIS A 153 9.67 10.74 15.51
C HIS A 153 9.98 10.77 17.01
N HIS A 154 8.98 10.57 17.88
CA HIS A 154 9.12 10.72 19.33
C HIS A 154 9.25 9.40 20.12
N GLY A 155 9.59 8.28 19.46
CA GLY A 155 9.96 7.04 20.15
C GLY A 155 11.41 7.09 20.66
N GLN A 156 11.62 6.69 21.93
CA GLN A 156 12.89 6.78 22.65
C GLN A 156 14.11 6.31 21.84
N ARG A 157 15.15 7.15 21.82
CA ARG A 157 16.51 6.80 21.41
C ARG A 157 17.12 5.84 22.44
N THR A 158 16.85 4.55 22.33
CA THR A 158 17.69 3.51 22.92
C THR A 158 17.87 2.41 21.90
N GLY A 159 19.12 2.14 21.50
CA GLY A 159 19.47 1.18 20.47
C GLY A 159 19.10 -0.24 20.89
N ALA A 160 17.89 -0.66 20.51
CA ALA A 160 17.39 -2.04 20.39
C ALA A 160 15.88 -2.00 20.05
N ASP A 161 15.16 -0.97 20.50
CA ASP A 161 13.70 -0.81 20.32
C ASP A 161 13.39 0.39 19.41
N GLN A 162 13.47 0.19 18.09
CA GLN A 162 12.72 1.07 17.18
C GLN A 162 11.22 0.84 17.43
N PRO A 163 10.38 1.89 17.52
CA PRO A 163 8.95 1.72 17.72
C PRO A 163 8.36 0.91 16.55
N LYS A 164 7.98 -0.34 16.83
CA LYS A 164 7.29 -1.21 15.86
C LYS A 164 5.94 -0.59 15.50
N SER A 165 5.60 -0.64 14.23
CA SER A 165 4.30 -0.21 13.74
C SER A 165 3.18 -1.16 14.16
N ALA A 166 1.94 -0.70 14.12
CA ALA A 166 0.77 -1.53 14.39
C ALA A 166 0.69 -2.76 13.46
N PHE A 167 1.22 -2.65 12.24
CA PHE A 167 1.31 -3.74 11.28
C PHE A 167 2.34 -4.79 11.72
N GLU A 168 3.56 -4.38 12.06
CA GLU A 168 4.62 -5.29 12.52
C GLU A 168 4.23 -5.99 13.83
N LEU A 169 3.67 -5.24 14.79
CA LEU A 169 3.17 -5.81 16.05
C LEU A 169 2.08 -6.85 15.80
N ALA A 170 1.18 -6.60 14.85
CA ALA A 170 0.13 -7.56 14.54
C ALA A 170 0.69 -8.82 13.85
N ILE A 171 1.74 -8.72 13.03
CA ILE A 171 2.38 -9.87 12.39
C ILE A 171 3.05 -10.75 13.44
N GLU A 172 3.82 -10.13 14.35
CA GLU A 172 4.49 -10.80 15.46
C GLU A 172 3.50 -11.54 16.37
N ASN A 173 2.41 -10.87 16.77
CA ASN A 173 1.37 -11.47 17.60
C ASN A 173 0.63 -12.65 16.93
N HIS A 174 0.69 -12.76 15.61
CA HIS A 174 0.08 -13.84 14.85
C HIS A 174 1.08 -14.90 14.37
N GLY A 175 2.35 -14.82 14.81
CA GLY A 175 3.42 -15.76 14.43
C GLY A 175 3.72 -15.78 12.93
N GLY A 176 3.37 -14.70 12.21
CA GLY A 176 3.55 -14.60 10.77
C GLY A 176 4.90 -14.02 10.38
N ASP A 177 5.30 -14.22 9.13
CA ASP A 177 6.37 -13.46 8.48
C ASP A 177 5.73 -12.42 7.54
N ILE A 178 6.21 -11.17 7.63
CA ILE A 178 5.83 -10.06 6.76
C ILE A 178 6.00 -10.39 5.27
N SER A 179 6.98 -11.25 4.96
CA SER A 179 7.26 -11.69 3.58
C SER A 179 6.15 -12.57 2.97
N ASN A 180 5.26 -13.12 3.81
CA ASN A 180 4.20 -14.05 3.43
C ASN A 180 2.78 -13.51 3.66
N VAL A 181 2.63 -12.19 3.79
CA VAL A 181 1.32 -11.54 3.92
C VAL A 181 0.77 -11.17 2.53
N SER A 182 -0.25 -11.88 2.07
CA SER A 182 -0.93 -11.60 0.80
C SER A 182 -2.26 -10.85 0.94
N ARG A 183 -2.88 -10.88 2.14
CA ARG A 183 -4.17 -10.25 2.41
C ARG A 183 -4.17 -9.52 3.74
N VAL A 184 -4.55 -8.24 3.70
CA VAL A 184 -4.66 -7.37 4.86
C VAL A 184 -6.05 -6.75 4.92
N ARG A 185 -6.66 -6.75 6.12
CA ARG A 185 -7.89 -6.02 6.41
C ARG A 185 -7.62 -4.94 7.43
N PHE A 186 -8.19 -3.75 7.23
CA PHE A 186 -8.17 -2.68 8.24
C PHE A 186 -9.58 -2.19 8.54
N ASN A 187 -9.79 -1.56 9.70
CA ASN A 187 -11.06 -0.94 10.06
C ASN A 187 -10.86 0.46 10.66
N LYS A 188 -11.98 1.14 10.94
CA LYS A 188 -12.04 2.53 11.41
C LYS A 188 -11.32 2.79 12.74
N LYS A 189 -10.96 1.74 13.50
CA LYS A 189 -10.16 1.84 14.73
C LYS A 189 -8.65 1.63 14.48
N GLY A 190 -8.22 1.53 13.23
CA GLY A 190 -6.83 1.20 12.88
C GLY A 190 -6.45 -0.25 13.18
N LYS A 191 -7.40 -1.12 13.54
CA LYS A 191 -7.12 -2.55 13.79
C LYS A 191 -6.83 -3.23 12.47
N VAL A 192 -5.61 -3.74 12.33
CA VAL A 192 -5.16 -4.54 11.19
C VAL A 192 -5.36 -6.03 11.49
N ILE A 193 -5.91 -6.79 10.54
CA ILE A 193 -6.14 -8.23 10.63
C ILE A 193 -5.56 -8.89 9.39
N PHE A 194 -4.83 -10.00 9.56
CA PHE A 194 -4.19 -10.74 8.47
C PHE A 194 -4.86 -12.07 8.19
N LYS A 195 -4.76 -12.51 6.94
CA LYS A 195 -4.82 -13.93 6.59
C LYS A 195 -3.54 -14.24 5.82
N GLY A 196 -2.71 -15.13 6.37
CA GLY A 196 -1.58 -15.68 5.63
C GLY A 196 -2.08 -16.44 4.39
N ALA A 197 -1.27 -16.45 3.33
CA ALA A 197 -1.41 -17.50 2.32
C ALA A 197 -1.11 -18.81 3.05
N ARG A 198 -2.11 -19.69 3.18
CA ARG A 198 -1.83 -21.07 3.59
C ARG A 198 -1.09 -21.75 2.44
N ASP A 199 -0.07 -22.51 2.79
CA ASP A 199 0.69 -23.41 1.91
C ASP A 199 -0.21 -24.26 1.02
#